data_AF-A0A2N3B445-F1
#
_entry.id   AF-A0A2N3B445-F1
#
_cell.length_a   1.000
_cell.length_b   1.000
_cell.length_c   1.000
_cell.angle_alpha   90.00
_cell.angle_beta   90.00
_cell.angle_gamma   90.00
#
_symmetry.space_group_name_H-M   'P 1'
#
loop_
_entity.id
_entity.type
_entity.pdbx_description
1 polymer ?
#
loop_
_entity_poly.entity_id
_entity_poly.type
_entity_poly.pdbx_seq_one_letter_code
_entity_poly.pdbx_strand_id
1 'polypeptide(L)'
;MSNSSDSPSIKVWGWTLSVFLLVSYLVCIGFGLAAPDRFHMHEAWAPLLPGFKWLTPVGFAAGAIGSFLYGWYIAVIAVPLYKFFSKRGA
;
A
#
# COMPACT_ATOMS: atom_id res chain seq x y z
N MET A 1 -14.58 -0.62 24.27
CA MET A 1 -13.66 0.17 25.12
C MET A 1 -12.37 0.38 24.34
N SER A 2 -12.21 1.52 23.65
CA SER A 2 -10.89 1.99 23.20
C SER A 2 -10.61 3.24 24.02
N ASN A 3 -9.78 3.07 25.04
CA ASN A 3 -9.40 4.13 25.95
C ASN A 3 -8.03 4.66 25.51
N SER A 4 -7.81 5.95 25.77
CA SER A 4 -6.49 6.59 25.90
C SER A 4 -5.80 7.09 24.62
N SER A 5 -5.80 8.40 24.44
CA SER A 5 -4.61 9.27 24.24
C SER A 5 -3.44 8.86 23.33
N ASP A 6 -3.59 7.90 22.41
CA ASP A 6 -2.52 7.54 21.48
C ASP A 6 -2.47 8.54 20.33
N SER A 7 -1.57 9.51 20.45
CA SER A 7 -1.14 10.28 19.29
C SER A 7 -0.78 9.32 18.16
N PRO A 8 -1.35 9.47 16.94
CA PRO A 8 -1.10 8.52 15.87
C PRO A 8 0.40 8.40 15.64
N SER A 9 0.92 7.18 15.88
CA SER A 9 2.33 6.86 15.79
C SER A 9 2.66 6.49 14.35
N ILE A 10 3.52 7.28 13.72
CA ILE A 10 3.92 7.10 12.33
C ILE A 10 4.53 5.72 12.06
N LYS A 11 5.21 5.17 13.07
CA LYS A 11 5.82 3.84 12.98
C LYS A 11 4.76 2.74 12.97
N VAL A 12 3.77 2.83 13.85
CA VAL A 12 2.68 1.84 13.92
C VAL A 12 1.86 1.89 12.63
N TRP A 13 1.47 3.09 12.21
CA TRP A 13 0.72 3.30 10.96
C TRP A 13 1.51 2.85 9.72
N GLY A 14 2.81 3.14 9.66
CA GLY A 14 3.69 2.70 8.58
C GLY A 14 3.71 1.19 8.45
N TRP A 15 4.02 0.48 9.53
CA TRP A 15 4.02 -0.98 9.53
C TRP A 15 2.66 -1.59 9.21
N THR A 16 1.57 -1.12 9.84
CA THR A 16 0.22 -1.65 9.61
C THR A 16 -0.20 -1.47 8.15
N LEU A 17 -0.06 -0.27 7.59
CA LEU A 17 -0.46 0.01 6.21
C LEU A 17 0.44 -0.73 5.22
N SER A 18 1.75 -0.76 5.43
CA SER A 18 2.67 -1.46 4.54
C SER A 18 2.41 -2.96 4.48
N VAL A 19 2.18 -3.62 5.63
CA VAL A 19 1.83 -5.05 5.66
C VAL A 19 0.47 -5.29 5.00
N PHE A 20 -0.52 -4.44 5.28
CA PHE A 20 -1.84 -4.55 4.67
C PHE A 20 -1.79 -4.43 3.13
N LEU A 21 -1.06 -3.44 2.61
CA LEU A 21 -0.87 -3.24 1.17
C LEU A 21 -0.09 -4.39 0.55
N LEU A 22 0.95 -4.89 1.21
CA LEU A 22 1.74 -6.02 0.74
C LEU A 22 0.89 -7.29 0.65
N VAL A 23 0.08 -7.60 1.68
CA VAL A 23 -0.84 -8.76 1.66
C VAL A 23 -1.88 -8.60 0.56
N SER A 24 -2.47 -7.41 0.42
CA SER A 24 -3.44 -7.12 -0.65
C SER A 24 -2.82 -7.31 -2.03
N TYR A 25 -1.58 -6.86 -2.22
CA TYR A 25 -0.82 -7.07 -3.45
C TYR A 25 -0.65 -8.56 -3.76
N LEU A 26 -0.26 -9.38 -2.79
CA LEU A 26 -0.12 -10.83 -2.96
C LEU A 26 -1.44 -11.51 -3.32
N VAL A 27 -2.54 -11.09 -2.68
CA VAL A 27 -3.90 -11.59 -3.00
C VAL A 27 -4.28 -11.20 -4.44
N CYS A 28 -3.99 -9.97 -4.85
CA CYS A 28 -4.24 -9.51 -6.23
C CYS A 28 -3.44 -10.31 -7.26
N ILE A 29 -2.17 -10.60 -7.00
CA ILE A 29 -1.33 -11.44 -7.87
C ILE A 29 -1.88 -12.87 -7.94
N GLY A 30 -2.23 -13.46 -6.79
CA GLY A 30 -2.82 -14.79 -6.72
C GLY A 30 -4.16 -14.87 -7.47
N PHE A 31 -5.00 -13.85 -7.36
CA PHE A 31 -6.24 -13.74 -8.11
C PHE A 31 -5.99 -13.59 -9.62
N GLY A 32 -5.00 -12.79 -10.02
CA GLY A 32 -4.59 -12.65 -11.42
C GLY A 32 -4.04 -13.94 -12.04
N LEU A 33 -3.50 -14.86 -11.24
CA LEU A 33 -3.09 -16.20 -11.69
C LEU A 33 -4.28 -17.17 -11.82
N ALA A 34 -5.29 -17.01 -10.96
CA ALA A 34 -6.48 -17.87 -10.92
C ALA A 34 -7.58 -17.43 -11.91
N ALA A 35 -7.63 -16.14 -12.26
CA ALA A 35 -8.64 -15.55 -13.13
C ALA A 35 -8.12 -15.41 -14.58
N PRO A 36 -8.99 -15.61 -15.61
CA PRO A 36 -8.60 -15.50 -17.02
C PRO A 36 -8.24 -14.06 -17.42
N ASP A 37 -7.43 -13.90 -18.48
CA ASP A 37 -6.77 -12.67 -18.97
C ASP A 37 -7.62 -11.39 -19.09
N ARG A 38 -8.94 -11.51 -19.01
CA ARG A 38 -9.94 -10.45 -19.17
C ARG A 38 -10.03 -9.51 -17.96
N PHE A 39 -9.49 -9.92 -16.81
CA PHE A 39 -9.47 -9.13 -15.55
C PHE A 39 -8.05 -8.73 -15.13
N HIS A 40 -7.13 -8.68 -16.09
CA HIS A 40 -5.74 -8.32 -15.86
C HIS A 40 -5.58 -6.81 -15.59
N MET A 41 -5.67 -6.42 -14.32
CA MET A 41 -5.44 -5.05 -13.81
C MET A 41 -3.98 -4.55 -13.95
N HIS A 42 -3.14 -5.26 -14.71
CA HIS A 42 -1.70 -4.97 -14.86
C HIS A 42 -1.45 -3.75 -15.75
N GLU A 43 -2.40 -3.37 -16.61
CA GLU A 43 -2.32 -2.15 -17.43
C GLU A 43 -2.28 -0.88 -16.58
N ALA A 44 -2.89 -0.87 -15.39
CA ALA A 44 -2.81 0.26 -14.47
C ALA A 44 -1.42 0.42 -13.82
N TRP A 45 -0.62 -0.65 -13.77
CA TRP A 45 0.72 -0.66 -13.16
C TRP A 45 1.85 -0.38 -14.18
N ALA A 46 1.60 -0.66 -15.46
CA ALA A 46 2.55 -0.39 -16.55
C ALA A 46 3.03 1.08 -16.64
N PRO A 47 2.18 2.11 -16.48
CA PRO A 47 2.64 3.50 -16.51
C PRO A 47 3.38 3.95 -15.24
N LEU A 48 3.24 3.24 -14.12
CA LEU A 48 3.91 3.57 -12.86
C LEU A 48 5.33 2.97 -12.75
N LEU A 49 5.69 1.95 -13.54
CA LEU A 49 7.00 1.29 -13.48
C LEU A 49 7.57 1.02 -14.89
N PRO A 50 8.48 1.88 -15.41
CA PRO A 50 9.19 1.58 -16.65
C PRO A 50 10.01 0.29 -16.48
N GLY A 51 9.62 -0.78 -17.20
CA GLY A 51 10.26 -2.11 -17.15
C GLY A 51 9.43 -3.24 -16.53
N PHE A 52 8.18 -2.98 -16.14
CA PHE A 52 7.30 -4.01 -15.58
C PHE A 52 6.89 -5.06 -16.63
N LYS A 53 7.47 -6.27 -16.56
CA LYS A 53 7.01 -7.45 -17.30
C LYS A 53 6.16 -8.32 -16.40
N TRP A 54 4.94 -8.60 -16.85
CA TRP A 54 4.01 -9.50 -16.17
C TRP A 54 4.64 -10.89 -15.97
N LEU A 55 4.42 -11.50 -14.79
CA LEU A 55 4.99 -12.80 -14.40
C LEU A 55 6.53 -12.90 -14.35
N THR A 56 7.27 -11.79 -14.34
CA THR A 56 8.72 -11.84 -14.11
C THR A 56 9.03 -11.69 -12.61
N PRO A 57 9.97 -12.47 -12.03
CA PRO A 57 10.36 -12.34 -10.62
C PRO A 57 10.75 -10.91 -10.22
N VAL A 58 11.35 -10.17 -11.16
CA VAL A 58 11.74 -8.76 -10.99
C VAL A 58 10.52 -7.84 -10.89
N GLY A 59 9.51 -8.02 -11.73
CA GLY A 59 8.27 -7.23 -11.68
C GLY A 59 7.49 -7.50 -10.39
N PHE A 60 7.45 -8.76 -9.95
CA PHE A 60 6.85 -9.13 -8.67
C PHE A 60 7.55 -8.47 -7.48
N ALA A 61 8.89 -8.53 -7.45
CA ALA A 61 9.68 -7.89 -6.40
C ALA A 61 9.49 -6.36 -6.38
N ALA A 62 9.46 -5.73 -7.56
CA ALA A 62 9.23 -4.29 -7.68
C ALA A 62 7.83 -3.87 -7.19
N GLY A 63 6.79 -4.65 -7.50
CA GLY A 63 5.44 -4.42 -7.01
C GLY A 63 5.33 -4.62 -5.48
N ALA A 64 5.95 -5.66 -4.95
CA ALA A 64 6.02 -5.90 -3.50
C ALA A 64 6.72 -4.75 -2.76
N ILE A 65 7.90 -4.34 -3.23
CA ILE A 65 8.65 -3.21 -2.66
C ILE A 65 7.84 -1.92 -2.78
N GLY A 66 7.25 -1.65 -3.94
CA GLY A 66 6.41 -0.48 -4.18
C GLY A 66 5.22 -0.42 -3.22
N SER A 67 4.45 -1.50 -3.10
CA SER A 67 3.29 -1.57 -2.19
C SER A 67 3.69 -1.35 -0.72
N PHE A 68 4.83 -1.89 -0.29
CA PHE A 68 5.36 -1.68 1.05
C PHE A 68 5.76 -0.22 1.28
N LEU A 69 6.49 0.40 0.33
CA LEU A 69 6.87 1.81 0.41
C LEU A 69 5.66 2.74 0.39
N TYR A 70 4.61 2.41 -0.36
CA TYR A 70 3.37 3.18 -0.38
C TYR A 70 2.68 3.20 0.99
N GLY A 71 2.72 2.11 1.77
CA GLY A 71 2.21 2.12 3.14
C GLY A 71 2.92 3.13 4.05
N TRP A 72 4.25 3.22 3.95
CA TRP A 72 5.05 4.22 4.66
C TRP A 72 4.77 5.64 4.17
N TYR A 73 4.66 5.83 2.85
CA TYR A 73 4.30 7.11 2.25
C TYR A 73 2.96 7.63 2.79
N ILE A 74 1.93 6.77 2.82
CA ILE A 74 0.62 7.12 3.36
C ILE A 74 0.72 7.45 4.85
N ALA A 75 1.45 6.65 5.65
CA ALA A 75 1.62 6.93 7.07
C ALA A 75 2.32 8.27 7.34
N VAL A 76 3.38 8.58 6.57
CA VAL A 76 4.14 9.82 6.70
C VAL A 76 3.29 11.05 6.39
N ILE A 77 2.31 10.95 5.48
CA ILE A 77 1.42 12.06 5.12
C ILE A 77 0.18 12.11 6.01
N ALA A 78 -0.49 10.98 6.21
CA ALA A 78 -1.77 10.91 6.91
C ALA A 78 -1.65 11.27 8.39
N VAL A 79 -0.58 10.84 9.07
CA VAL A 79 -0.38 11.12 10.50
C VAL A 79 -0.23 12.61 10.81
N PRO A 80 0.67 13.39 10.17
CA PRO A 80 0.74 14.83 10.41
C PRO A 80 -0.51 15.57 9.94
N LEU A 81 -1.13 15.14 8.83
CA LEU A 81 -2.35 15.74 8.32
C LEU A 81 -3.52 15.56 9.30
N TYR A 82 -3.66 14.36 9.88
CA TYR A 82 -4.65 14.06 10.92
C TYR A 82 -4.43 14.95 12.15
N LYS A 83 -3.18 15.09 12.61
CA LYS A 83 -2.84 15.99 13.73
C LYS A 83 -3.17 17.45 13.42
N PHE A 84 -2.95 17.89 12.18
CA PHE A 84 -3.21 19.26 11.76
C PHE A 84 -4.71 19.58 11.70
N PHE A 85 -5.52 18.73 11.08
CA PHE A 85 -6.97 18.94 11.02
C PHE A 85 -7.66 18.72 12.37
N SER A 86 -7.20 17.74 13.16
CA SER A 86 -7.74 17.52 14.51
C SER A 86 -7.44 18.69 15.45
N LYS A 87 -6.38 19.47 15.21
CA LYS A 87 -6.08 20.71 15.95
C LYS A 87 -6.86 21.93 15.47
N ARG A 88 -7.45 21.88 14.26
CA ARG A 88 -8.21 23.00 13.66
C ARG A 88 -9.73 22.83 13.79
N GLY A 89 -10.20 21.60 14.03
CA GLY A 89 -11.61 21.29 14.25
C GLY A 89 -12.03 21.28 15.74
N ALA A 90 -11.17 21.75 16.65
CA ALA A 90 -11.43 21.90 18.08
C ALA A 90 -11.40 23.38 18.47
#